data_AF-A0A450UU60-F1
#
_entry.id   AF-A0A450UU60-F1
#
_cell.length_a   1.000
_cell.length_b   1.000
_cell.length_c   1.000
_cell.angle_alpha   90.00
_cell.angle_beta   90.00
_cell.angle_gamma   90.00
#
_symmetry.space_group_name_H-M   'P 1'
#
loop_
_entity.id
_entity.type
_entity.pdbx_description
1 polymer ?
#
loop_
_entity_poly.entity_id
_entity_poly.type
_entity_poly.pdbx_seq_one_letter_code
_entity_poly.pdbx_strand_id
1 'polypeptide(L)'
;MDCWRDFSRNVKLRIETLLGSALQGALLIFMLLALFLRLSVAAWVCVGIPISSLTVMPNLGATINSFSLLAFILALGIVVDDAIVTGENIHTHLKKGGDPTMAAIRGAREVAGPVTFGILTTAVAFIPLLLMEGRRGLLVARIPLVVIPVLMFSLAESKLILPAHMKHIRMGGGKGEQGWLSDMQRRVADALERGIRRFYRPLLVRALDYRLLTLALFVGISFVLSSFVFSGRYGFTFFPRIQSEIARVTLAMPAGTPVAVTRGHMARIVGIGRRLQDKYRDAAGKSMVRDIFNSRSAGPGKGHPIWKKAGVDARASAG
;
A
#
# COMPACT_ATOMS: atom_id res chain seq x y z
N MET A 1 27.06 -26.94 11.90
CA MET A 1 26.85 -25.60 12.49
C MET A 1 25.39 -25.23 12.32
N ASP A 2 24.57 -25.45 13.36
CA ASP A 2 23.13 -25.20 13.26
C ASP A 2 22.82 -23.72 13.46
N CYS A 3 22.44 -23.05 12.37
CA CYS A 3 22.16 -21.62 12.31
C CYS A 3 20.93 -21.28 13.19
N TRP A 4 21.17 -20.65 14.34
CA TRP A 4 20.13 -20.27 15.32
C TRP A 4 19.18 -19.17 14.81
N ARG A 5 19.60 -18.41 13.81
CA ARG A 5 18.86 -17.26 13.30
C ARG A 5 18.88 -17.25 11.78
N ASP A 6 18.06 -18.10 11.19
CA ASP A 6 17.85 -18.09 9.75
C ASP A 6 16.86 -16.97 9.38
N PHE A 7 17.39 -15.77 9.18
CA PHE A 7 16.62 -14.64 8.66
C PHE A 7 16.05 -14.92 7.27
N SER A 8 16.64 -15.84 6.51
CA SER A 8 16.23 -16.18 5.14
C SER A 8 14.82 -16.76 5.12
N ARG A 9 14.43 -17.57 6.12
CA ARG A 9 13.08 -18.13 6.20
C ARG A 9 12.01 -17.07 6.48
N ASN A 10 12.29 -16.13 7.37
CA ASN A 10 11.36 -15.03 7.68
C ASN A 10 11.29 -14.03 6.52
N VAL A 11 12.41 -13.79 5.83
CA VAL A 11 12.43 -12.99 4.61
C VAL A 11 11.65 -13.70 3.50
N LYS A 12 11.81 -15.02 3.32
CA LYS A 12 11.08 -15.80 2.32
C LYS A 12 9.58 -15.81 2.56
N LEU A 13 9.14 -16.08 3.79
CA LEU A 13 7.71 -16.03 4.16
C LEU A 13 7.12 -14.62 3.97
N ARG A 14 7.88 -13.57 4.31
CA ARG A 14 7.46 -12.18 4.04
C ARG A 14 7.39 -11.89 2.54
N ILE A 15 8.38 -12.32 1.75
CA ILE A 15 8.37 -12.13 0.30
C ILE A 15 7.17 -12.87 -0.32
N GLU A 16 6.90 -14.11 0.08
CA GLU A 16 5.73 -14.87 -0.39
C GLU A 16 4.42 -14.17 -0.03
N THR A 17 4.29 -13.67 1.20
CA THR A 17 3.10 -12.92 1.65
C THR A 17 2.95 -11.59 0.90
N LEU A 18 4.06 -10.86 0.70
CA LEU A 18 4.07 -9.60 -0.02
C LEU A 18 3.77 -9.79 -1.51
N LEU A 19 4.31 -10.84 -2.14
CA LEU A 19 4.02 -11.21 -3.52
C LEU A 19 2.55 -11.62 -3.70
N GLY A 20 2.03 -12.45 -2.79
CA GLY A 20 0.60 -12.82 -2.81
C GLY A 20 -0.31 -11.61 -2.68
N SER A 21 0.00 -10.71 -1.75
CA SER A 21 -0.76 -9.45 -1.57
C SER A 21 -0.62 -8.52 -2.78
N ALA A 22 0.56 -8.41 -3.37
CA ALA A 22 0.81 -7.59 -4.56
C ALA A 22 0.07 -8.13 -5.79
N LEU A 23 0.06 -9.45 -5.99
CA LEU A 23 -0.70 -10.11 -7.07
C LEU A 23 -2.20 -9.94 -6.88
N GLN A 24 -2.72 -10.12 -5.66
CA GLN A 24 -4.13 -9.91 -5.37
C GLN A 24 -4.53 -8.45 -5.60
N GLY A 25 -3.70 -7.51 -5.15
CA GLY A 25 -3.89 -6.08 -5.39
C GLY A 25 -3.89 -5.75 -6.89
N ALA A 26 -2.88 -6.23 -7.63
CA ALA A 26 -2.78 -6.03 -9.07
C ALA A 26 -3.97 -6.63 -9.83
N LEU A 27 -4.45 -7.80 -9.43
CA LEU A 27 -5.62 -8.44 -10.04
C LEU A 27 -6.91 -7.65 -9.79
N LEU A 28 -7.15 -7.20 -8.56
CA LEU A 28 -8.32 -6.39 -8.20
C LEU A 28 -8.35 -5.08 -8.99
N ILE A 29 -7.20 -4.42 -9.03
CA ILE A 29 -6.97 -3.22 -9.84
C ILE A 29 -7.24 -3.52 -11.31
N PHE A 30 -6.63 -4.57 -11.87
CA PHE A 30 -6.77 -4.93 -13.27
C PHE A 30 -8.22 -5.21 -13.64
N MET A 31 -8.98 -5.92 -12.78
CA MET A 31 -10.42 -6.11 -12.95
C MET A 31 -11.19 -4.79 -12.97
N LEU A 32 -10.83 -3.84 -12.10
CA LEU A 32 -11.45 -2.52 -12.06
C LEU A 32 -11.13 -1.71 -13.33
N LEU A 33 -9.88 -1.65 -13.79
CA LEU A 33 -9.54 -1.00 -15.07
C LEU A 33 -10.24 -1.68 -16.23
N ALA A 34 -10.28 -3.01 -16.25
CA ALA A 34 -10.93 -3.79 -17.30
C ALA A 34 -12.46 -3.60 -17.30
N LEU A 35 -13.07 -3.06 -16.23
CA LEU A 35 -14.48 -2.70 -16.18
C LEU A 35 -14.76 -1.32 -16.79
N PHE A 36 -13.82 -0.38 -16.71
CA PHE A 36 -14.01 0.99 -17.19
C PHE A 36 -13.30 1.28 -18.53
N LEU A 37 -12.23 0.56 -18.85
CA LEU A 37 -11.42 0.73 -20.05
C LEU A 37 -11.37 -0.56 -20.90
N ARG A 38 -10.84 -0.44 -22.12
CA ARG A 38 -10.47 -1.61 -22.93
C ARG A 38 -9.30 -2.36 -22.28
N LEU A 39 -9.35 -3.69 -22.37
CA LEU A 39 -8.37 -4.59 -21.77
C LEU A 39 -6.92 -4.27 -22.17
N SER A 40 -6.69 -3.84 -23.41
CA SER A 40 -5.36 -3.48 -23.93
C SER A 40 -4.74 -2.27 -23.23
N VAL A 41 -5.55 -1.24 -22.95
CA VAL A 41 -5.09 -0.04 -22.22
C VAL A 41 -4.90 -0.37 -20.74
N ALA A 42 -5.84 -1.13 -20.16
CA ALA A 42 -5.75 -1.59 -18.78
C ALA A 42 -4.48 -2.42 -18.52
N ALA A 43 -4.15 -3.35 -19.42
CA ALA A 43 -2.95 -4.16 -19.33
C ALA A 43 -1.67 -3.31 -19.46
N TRP A 44 -1.66 -2.34 -20.38
CA TRP A 44 -0.51 -1.46 -20.57
C TRP A 44 -0.24 -0.58 -19.35
N VAL A 45 -1.27 0.07 -18.80
CA VAL A 45 -1.15 0.90 -17.58
C VAL A 45 -0.72 0.05 -16.38
N CYS A 46 -1.30 -1.14 -16.22
CA CYS A 46 -0.95 -2.06 -15.12
C CYS A 46 0.52 -2.51 -15.15
N VAL A 47 1.13 -2.60 -16.34
CA VAL A 47 2.53 -3.01 -16.53
C VAL A 47 3.47 -1.79 -16.53
N GLY A 48 3.06 -0.68 -17.13
CA GLY A 48 3.86 0.54 -17.27
C GLY A 48 4.17 1.23 -15.93
N ILE A 49 3.23 1.21 -14.98
CA ILE A 49 3.40 1.84 -13.66
C ILE A 49 4.51 1.16 -12.82
N PRO A 50 4.50 -0.17 -12.61
CA PRO A 50 5.61 -0.85 -11.93
C PRO A 50 6.95 -0.59 -12.61
N ILE A 51 7.01 -0.72 -13.95
CA ILE A 51 8.26 -0.56 -14.71
C ILE A 51 8.83 0.85 -14.57
N SER A 52 7.99 1.89 -14.69
CA SER A 52 8.43 3.29 -14.57
C SER A 52 8.97 3.64 -13.18
N SER A 53 8.38 3.10 -12.12
CA SER A 53 8.95 3.31 -10.78
C SER A 53 10.21 2.50 -10.54
N LEU A 54 10.30 1.27 -11.07
CA LEU A 54 11.45 0.39 -10.91
C LEU A 54 12.71 0.97 -11.58
N THR A 55 12.54 1.75 -12.66
CA THR A 55 13.66 2.45 -13.31
C THR A 55 14.09 3.71 -12.55
N VAL A 56 13.18 4.41 -11.86
CA VAL A 56 13.49 5.66 -11.15
C VAL A 56 13.96 5.43 -9.71
N MET A 57 13.43 4.42 -9.00
CA MET A 57 13.77 4.14 -7.60
C MET A 57 15.26 3.97 -7.32
N PRO A 58 16.05 3.24 -8.13
CA PRO A 58 17.49 3.09 -7.91
C PRO A 58 18.23 4.43 -7.93
N ASN A 59 17.83 5.33 -8.84
CA ASN A 59 18.44 6.66 -8.99
C ASN A 59 18.16 7.58 -7.80
N LEU A 60 17.06 7.32 -7.07
CA LEU A 60 16.65 8.05 -5.88
C LEU A 60 17.09 7.37 -4.57
N GLY A 61 17.90 6.30 -4.64
CA GLY A 61 18.37 5.54 -3.48
C GLY A 61 17.26 4.78 -2.75
N ALA A 62 16.10 4.59 -3.39
CA ALA A 62 14.97 3.88 -2.83
C ALA A 62 15.08 2.37 -3.13
N THR A 63 14.73 1.54 -2.14
CA THR A 63 14.74 0.07 -2.25
C THR A 63 13.33 -0.49 -2.14
N ILE A 64 13.10 -1.67 -2.72
CA ILE A 64 11.82 -2.37 -2.59
C ILE A 64 11.65 -2.84 -1.14
N ASN A 65 10.59 -2.39 -0.49
CA ASN A 65 10.21 -2.73 0.87
C ASN A 65 8.68 -2.56 1.05
N SER A 66 8.15 -2.89 2.22
CA SER A 66 6.70 -2.81 2.49
C SER A 66 6.10 -1.41 2.29
N PHE A 67 6.84 -0.33 2.58
CA PHE A 67 6.37 1.05 2.35
C PHE A 67 6.41 1.44 0.87
N SER A 68 7.41 0.99 0.11
CA SER A 68 7.41 1.24 -1.34
C SER A 68 6.30 0.46 -2.04
N LEU A 69 5.98 -0.77 -1.58
CA LEU A 69 4.84 -1.54 -2.06
C LEU A 69 3.50 -0.84 -1.77
N LEU A 70 3.34 -0.26 -0.57
CA LEU A 70 2.19 0.59 -0.27
C LEU A 70 2.11 1.78 -1.23
N ALA A 71 3.25 2.42 -1.51
CA ALA A 71 3.35 3.53 -2.43
C ALA A 71 2.94 3.15 -3.86
N PHE A 72 3.32 1.96 -4.32
CA PHE A 72 2.87 1.41 -5.60
C PHE A 72 1.36 1.28 -5.69
N ILE A 73 0.73 0.70 -4.66
CA ILE A 73 -0.72 0.50 -4.62
C ILE A 73 -1.44 1.87 -4.64
N LEU A 74 -0.95 2.83 -3.86
CA LEU A 74 -1.49 4.20 -3.84
C LEU A 74 -1.33 4.90 -5.19
N ALA A 75 -0.13 4.87 -5.76
CA ALA A 75 0.16 5.51 -7.04
C ALA A 75 -0.69 4.92 -8.16
N LEU A 76 -0.89 3.61 -8.16
CA LEU A 76 -1.69 2.95 -9.16
C LEU A 76 -3.14 3.47 -9.13
N GLY A 77 -3.77 3.52 -7.96
CA GLY A 77 -5.14 4.06 -7.85
C GLY A 77 -5.26 5.47 -8.44
N ILE A 78 -4.30 6.35 -8.15
CA ILE A 78 -4.31 7.73 -8.63
C ILE A 78 -4.11 7.80 -10.16
N VAL A 79 -3.20 7.00 -10.73
CA VAL A 79 -2.93 6.99 -12.18
C VAL A 79 -4.14 6.50 -12.98
N VAL A 80 -4.86 5.51 -12.43
CA VAL A 80 -6.01 4.90 -13.10
C VAL A 80 -7.15 5.90 -13.26
N ASP A 81 -7.36 6.76 -12.26
CA ASP A 81 -8.40 7.78 -12.33
C ASP A 81 -8.19 8.74 -13.52
N ASP A 82 -6.94 9.13 -13.82
CA ASP A 82 -6.63 9.93 -15.03
C ASP A 82 -6.96 9.16 -16.32
N ALA A 83 -6.46 7.92 -16.41
CA ALA A 83 -6.70 7.10 -17.60
C ALA A 83 -8.19 6.85 -17.85
N ILE A 84 -9.01 6.70 -16.79
CA ILE A 84 -10.46 6.58 -16.89
C ILE A 84 -11.08 7.88 -17.40
N VAL A 85 -10.78 9.03 -16.79
CA VAL A 85 -11.35 10.33 -17.18
C VAL A 85 -11.01 10.67 -18.64
N THR A 86 -9.75 10.47 -19.03
CA THR A 86 -9.28 10.71 -20.40
C THR A 86 -9.91 9.73 -21.39
N GLY A 87 -9.98 8.44 -21.03
CA GLY A 87 -10.60 7.40 -21.86
C GLY A 87 -12.11 7.61 -22.07
N GLU A 88 -12.84 8.01 -21.03
CA GLU A 88 -14.28 8.28 -21.10
C GLU A 88 -14.56 9.50 -22.00
N ASN A 89 -13.76 10.57 -21.89
CA ASN A 89 -13.98 11.74 -22.72
C ASN A 89 -13.69 11.44 -24.21
N ILE A 90 -12.60 10.72 -24.50
CA ILE A 90 -12.32 10.23 -25.87
C ILE A 90 -13.47 9.35 -26.37
N HIS A 91 -13.97 8.43 -25.55
CA HIS A 91 -15.08 7.55 -25.92
C HIS A 91 -16.37 8.33 -26.19
N THR A 92 -16.65 9.37 -25.40
CA THR A 92 -17.82 10.26 -25.57
C THR A 92 -17.73 11.04 -26.88
N HIS A 93 -16.55 11.56 -27.25
CA HIS A 93 -16.35 12.22 -28.54
C HIS A 93 -16.44 11.26 -29.72
N LEU A 94 -15.94 10.02 -29.57
CA LEU A 94 -16.08 8.98 -30.59
C LEU A 94 -17.56 8.61 -30.84
N LYS A 95 -18.40 8.58 -29.80
CA LYS A 95 -19.85 8.33 -29.92
C LYS A 95 -20.62 9.44 -30.64
N LYS A 96 -20.14 10.68 -30.59
CA LYS A 96 -20.77 11.84 -31.27
C LYS A 96 -20.61 11.81 -32.80
N GLY A 97 -19.82 10.87 -33.33
CA GLY A 97 -19.54 10.73 -34.77
C GLY A 97 -18.41 11.65 -35.25
N GLY A 98 -17.74 11.25 -36.33
CA GLY A 98 -16.61 11.98 -36.94
C GLY A 98 -15.39 11.11 -37.22
N ASP A 99 -14.29 11.75 -37.65
CA ASP A 99 -12.99 11.08 -37.79
C ASP A 99 -12.47 10.63 -36.40
N PRO A 100 -12.20 9.33 -36.19
CA PRO A 100 -11.72 8.79 -34.91
C PRO A 100 -10.46 9.48 -34.40
N THR A 101 -9.58 9.92 -35.30
CA THR A 101 -8.32 10.58 -34.94
C THR A 101 -8.62 11.95 -34.33
N MET A 102 -9.46 12.74 -35.00
CA MET A 102 -9.86 14.06 -34.51
C MET A 102 -10.71 13.99 -33.24
N ALA A 103 -11.58 12.99 -33.11
CA ALA A 103 -12.34 12.75 -31.89
C ALA A 103 -11.44 12.42 -30.70
N ALA A 104 -10.42 11.57 -30.89
CA ALA A 104 -9.44 11.24 -29.84
C ALA A 104 -8.60 12.46 -29.43
N ILE A 105 -8.15 13.27 -30.39
CA ILE A 105 -7.36 14.49 -30.10
C ILE A 105 -8.21 15.51 -29.33
N ARG A 106 -9.46 15.75 -29.76
CA ARG A 106 -10.36 16.71 -29.08
C ARG A 106 -10.72 16.24 -27.69
N GLY A 107 -11.07 14.96 -27.53
CA GLY A 107 -11.41 14.38 -26.23
C GLY A 107 -10.24 14.44 -25.25
N ALA A 108 -9.02 14.10 -25.69
CA ALA A 108 -7.84 14.22 -24.83
C ALA A 108 -7.53 15.69 -24.47
N ARG A 109 -7.66 16.62 -25.41
CA ARG A 109 -7.31 18.04 -25.20
C ARG A 109 -8.25 18.75 -24.22
N GLU A 110 -9.53 18.40 -24.22
CA GLU A 110 -10.54 19.01 -23.33
C GLU A 110 -10.27 18.71 -21.85
N VAL A 111 -9.81 17.49 -21.54
CA VAL A 111 -9.52 17.07 -20.16
C VAL A 111 -8.05 17.22 -19.78
N ALA A 112 -7.16 17.49 -20.73
CA ALA A 112 -5.71 17.63 -20.48
C ALA A 112 -5.39 18.68 -19.41
N GLY A 113 -6.10 19.83 -19.41
CA GLY A 113 -5.92 20.88 -18.40
C GLY A 113 -6.29 20.39 -16.99
N PRO A 114 -7.57 20.04 -16.74
CA PRO A 114 -8.03 19.54 -15.44
C PRO A 114 -7.19 18.37 -14.90
N VAL A 115 -6.86 17.39 -15.75
CA VAL A 115 -6.03 16.24 -15.39
C VAL A 115 -4.64 16.66 -14.93
N THR A 116 -3.99 17.56 -15.67
CA THR A 116 -2.63 18.01 -15.34
C THR A 116 -2.59 18.69 -13.98
N PHE A 117 -3.55 19.59 -13.71
CA PHE A 117 -3.66 20.25 -12.41
C PHE A 117 -4.00 19.27 -11.29
N GLY A 118 -4.85 18.27 -11.54
CA GLY A 118 -5.15 17.21 -10.58
C GLY A 118 -3.91 16.40 -10.18
N ILE A 119 -3.12 15.98 -11.17
CA ILE A 119 -1.88 15.21 -10.94
C ILE A 119 -0.84 16.07 -10.19
N LEU A 120 -0.63 17.32 -10.62
CA LEU A 120 0.32 18.23 -9.96
C LEU A 120 -0.09 18.52 -8.51
N THR A 121 -1.38 18.77 -8.26
CA THR A 121 -1.88 19.02 -6.89
C THR A 121 -1.66 17.80 -6.01
N THR A 122 -1.89 16.61 -6.54
CA THR A 122 -1.63 15.35 -5.82
C THR A 122 -0.14 15.18 -5.53
N ALA A 123 0.73 15.40 -6.51
CA ALA A 123 2.18 15.35 -6.32
C ALA A 123 2.65 16.35 -5.23
N VAL A 124 2.12 17.58 -5.24
CA VAL A 124 2.43 18.61 -4.23
C VAL A 124 1.97 18.18 -2.84
N ALA A 125 0.80 17.54 -2.71
CA ALA A 125 0.31 17.04 -1.42
C ALA A 125 1.22 15.96 -0.81
N PHE A 126 2.03 15.28 -1.62
CA PHE A 126 3.01 14.28 -1.18
C PHE A 126 4.38 14.87 -0.81
N ILE A 127 4.70 16.10 -1.23
CA ILE A 127 6.00 16.76 -0.94
C ILE A 127 6.27 16.89 0.57
N PRO A 128 5.33 17.28 1.45
CA PRO A 128 5.60 17.40 2.89
C PRO A 128 6.14 16.13 3.53
N LEU A 129 5.82 14.96 2.99
CA LEU A 129 6.32 13.67 3.49
C LEU A 129 7.81 13.46 3.21
N LEU A 130 8.37 14.12 2.19
CA LEU A 130 9.82 14.12 1.91
C LEU A 130 10.60 14.94 2.94
N LEU A 131 9.95 15.97 3.50
CA LEU A 131 10.54 16.91 4.45
C LEU A 131 10.50 16.40 5.90
N MET A 132 9.93 15.21 6.15
CA MET A 132 9.88 14.63 7.49
C MET A 132 11.25 14.15 7.96
N GLU A 133 11.73 14.71 9.06
CA GLU A 133 13.02 14.35 9.65
C GLU A 133 12.96 13.10 10.54
N GLY A 134 14.14 12.54 10.80
CA GLY A 134 14.36 11.43 11.74
C GLY A 134 14.25 10.04 11.10
N ARG A 135 14.57 9.01 11.90
CA ARG A 135 14.67 7.61 11.42
C ARG A 135 13.36 7.05 10.87
N ARG A 136 12.21 7.61 11.30
CA ARG A 136 10.88 7.24 10.81
C ARG A 136 10.52 7.99 9.52
N GLY A 137 10.96 9.24 9.38
CA GLY A 137 10.84 10.02 8.14
C GLY A 137 11.48 9.30 6.95
N LEU A 138 12.64 8.65 7.16
CA LEU A 138 13.31 7.83 6.13
C LEU A 138 12.48 6.63 5.61
N LEU A 139 11.50 6.15 6.38
CA LEU A 139 10.58 5.09 5.93
C LEU A 139 9.41 5.68 5.15
N VAL A 140 8.84 6.79 5.65
CA VAL A 140 7.68 7.47 5.05
C VAL A 140 8.06 8.18 3.76
N ALA A 141 9.26 8.78 3.69
CA ALA A 141 9.80 9.45 2.51
C ALA A 141 9.93 8.52 1.29
N ARG A 142 9.93 7.19 1.49
CA ARG A 142 9.93 6.23 0.37
C ARG A 142 8.61 6.22 -0.40
N ILE A 143 7.51 6.69 0.20
CA ILE A 143 6.20 6.78 -0.45
C ILE A 143 6.20 7.86 -1.54
N PRO A 144 6.44 9.15 -1.23
CA PRO A 144 6.46 10.20 -2.25
C PRO A 144 7.56 10.00 -3.30
N LEU A 145 8.70 9.40 -2.94
CA LEU A 145 9.77 9.06 -3.90
C LEU A 145 9.33 8.06 -4.98
N VAL A 146 8.30 7.25 -4.71
CA VAL A 146 7.70 6.32 -5.68
C VAL A 146 6.52 6.98 -6.39
N VAL A 147 5.63 7.61 -5.63
CA VAL A 147 4.37 8.17 -6.17
C VAL A 147 4.65 9.30 -7.16
N ILE A 148 5.52 10.26 -6.83
CA ILE A 148 5.72 11.45 -7.67
C ILE A 148 6.28 11.08 -9.07
N PRO A 149 7.34 10.27 -9.21
CA PRO A 149 7.79 9.84 -10.53
C PRO A 149 6.76 9.06 -11.32
N VAL A 150 5.99 8.18 -10.67
CA VAL A 150 4.91 7.43 -11.31
C VAL A 150 3.82 8.36 -11.85
N LEU A 151 3.43 9.37 -11.07
CA LEU A 151 2.46 10.39 -11.49
C LEU A 151 2.98 11.20 -12.69
N MET A 152 4.26 11.59 -12.67
CA MET A 152 4.88 12.33 -13.77
C MET A 152 4.96 11.48 -15.05
N PHE A 153 5.28 10.19 -14.90
CA PHE A 153 5.29 9.24 -16.01
C PHE A 153 3.89 9.01 -16.57
N SER A 154 2.90 8.81 -15.71
CA SER A 154 1.49 8.66 -16.09
C SER A 154 0.95 9.88 -16.83
N LEU A 155 1.30 11.09 -16.39
CA LEU A 155 0.91 12.32 -17.09
C LEU A 155 1.48 12.38 -18.51
N ALA A 156 2.70 11.88 -18.72
CA ALA A 156 3.29 11.78 -20.05
C ALA A 156 2.60 10.69 -20.88
N GLU A 157 2.32 9.53 -20.28
CA GLU A 157 1.62 8.42 -20.92
C GLU A 157 0.19 8.78 -21.34
N SER A 158 -0.59 9.42 -20.47
CA SER A 158 -1.99 9.76 -20.74
C SER A 158 -2.14 10.76 -21.88
N LYS A 159 -1.16 11.64 -22.08
CA LYS A 159 -1.15 12.62 -23.17
C LYS A 159 -0.61 12.06 -24.49
N LEU A 160 0.38 11.16 -24.45
CA LEU A 160 1.09 10.70 -25.64
C LEU A 160 0.56 9.35 -26.15
N ILE A 161 0.40 8.38 -25.25
CA ILE A 161 0.17 6.98 -25.59
C ILE A 161 -1.33 6.69 -25.71
N LEU A 162 -2.13 7.21 -24.79
CA LEU A 162 -3.58 6.98 -24.74
C LEU A 162 -4.30 7.44 -26.03
N PRO A 163 -4.08 8.66 -26.55
CA PRO A 163 -4.71 9.10 -27.81
C PRO A 163 -4.20 8.31 -29.01
N ALA A 164 -2.90 7.96 -29.05
CA ALA A 164 -2.29 7.21 -30.13
C ALA A 164 -2.83 5.77 -30.21
N HIS A 165 -3.04 5.13 -29.05
CA HIS A 165 -3.60 3.78 -28.99
C HIS A 165 -5.10 3.76 -29.32
N MET A 166 -5.82 4.85 -28.98
CA MET A 166 -7.23 5.00 -29.33
C MET A 166 -7.48 5.41 -30.79
N LYS A 167 -6.49 5.96 -31.52
CA LYS A 167 -6.64 6.28 -32.96
C LYS A 167 -6.86 5.03 -33.83
N HIS A 168 -6.32 3.88 -33.42
CA HIS A 168 -6.47 2.62 -34.15
C HIS A 168 -7.87 2.00 -33.98
N ILE A 169 -8.75 2.68 -33.25
CA ILE A 169 -10.15 2.28 -33.08
C ILE A 169 -10.93 2.73 -34.32
N ARG A 170 -11.04 1.82 -35.29
CA ARG A 170 -12.12 1.89 -36.27
C ARG A 170 -13.44 1.58 -35.57
N MET A 171 -14.16 2.62 -35.13
CA MET A 171 -15.62 2.56 -34.94
C MET A 171 -16.31 2.57 -36.32
N GLY A 172 -15.89 1.66 -37.20
CA GLY A 172 -16.39 1.52 -38.56
C GLY A 172 -16.99 0.13 -38.75
N GLY A 173 -18.31 0.03 -38.59
CA GLY A 173 -19.13 -0.93 -39.34
C GLY A 173 -19.04 -2.44 -39.05
N GLY A 174 -18.34 -2.90 -38.02
CA GLY A 174 -18.21 -4.34 -37.73
C GLY A 174 -19.00 -4.79 -36.49
N LYS A 175 -19.98 -5.67 -36.67
CA LYS A 175 -20.62 -6.48 -35.61
C LYS A 175 -19.66 -7.52 -34.97
N GLY A 176 -18.47 -7.13 -34.53
CA GLY A 176 -17.55 -8.00 -33.82
C GLY A 176 -16.64 -7.14 -32.95
N GLU A 177 -16.53 -7.29 -31.63
CA GLU A 177 -16.56 -8.52 -30.84
C GLU A 177 -17.47 -8.32 -29.61
N GLN A 178 -18.62 -8.99 -29.60
CA GLN A 178 -19.48 -9.11 -28.41
C GLN A 178 -18.85 -10.11 -27.43
N GLY A 179 -17.84 -9.66 -26.69
CA GLY A 179 -17.37 -10.39 -25.52
C GLY A 179 -18.30 -10.17 -24.33
N TRP A 180 -18.49 -11.17 -23.47
CA TRP A 180 -19.29 -11.04 -22.24
C TRP A 180 -18.91 -9.81 -21.39
N LEU A 181 -17.65 -9.39 -21.49
CA LEU A 181 -17.07 -8.26 -20.79
C LEU A 181 -17.68 -6.95 -21.30
N SER A 182 -17.84 -6.74 -22.61
CA SER A 182 -18.37 -5.48 -23.14
C SER A 182 -19.87 -5.31 -22.85
N ASP A 183 -20.62 -6.41 -22.77
CA ASP A 183 -22.02 -6.39 -22.32
C ASP A 183 -22.13 -6.11 -20.81
N MET A 184 -21.23 -6.67 -20.00
CA MET A 184 -21.15 -6.34 -18.57
C MET A 184 -20.80 -4.87 -18.36
N GLN A 185 -19.80 -4.34 -19.09
CA GLN A 185 -19.42 -2.93 -19.06
C GLN A 185 -20.61 -2.01 -19.40
N ARG A 186 -21.37 -2.33 -20.45
CA ARG A 186 -22.57 -1.57 -20.84
C ARG A 186 -23.65 -1.60 -19.75
N ARG A 187 -23.94 -2.78 -19.19
CA ARG A 187 -24.94 -2.91 -18.11
C ARG A 187 -24.56 -2.10 -16.87
N VAL A 188 -23.29 -2.12 -16.49
CA VAL A 188 -22.78 -1.34 -15.35
C VAL A 188 -22.87 0.15 -15.64
N ALA A 189 -22.45 0.60 -16.83
CA ALA A 189 -22.55 1.99 -17.24
C ALA A 189 -24.02 2.48 -17.24
N ASP A 190 -24.94 1.72 -17.83
CA ASP A 190 -26.36 2.07 -17.86
C ASP A 190 -26.99 2.08 -16.46
N ALA A 191 -26.59 1.14 -15.59
CA ALA A 191 -27.04 1.10 -14.20
C ALA A 191 -26.57 2.32 -13.42
N LEU A 192 -25.30 2.72 -13.60
CA LEU A 192 -24.73 3.91 -13.00
C LEU A 192 -25.46 5.17 -13.48
N GLU A 193 -25.68 5.30 -14.79
CA GLU A 193 -26.37 6.45 -15.39
C GLU A 193 -27.83 6.55 -14.91
N ARG A 194 -28.52 5.42 -14.75
CA ARG A 194 -29.85 5.36 -14.12
C ARG A 194 -29.79 5.81 -12.66
N GLY A 195 -28.78 5.38 -11.90
CA GLY A 195 -28.54 5.81 -10.52
C GLY A 195 -28.31 7.31 -10.40
N ILE A 196 -27.49 7.86 -11.30
CA ILE A 196 -27.21 9.30 -11.37
C ILE A 196 -28.50 10.08 -11.64
N ARG A 197 -29.30 9.66 -12.64
CA ARG A 197 -30.56 10.35 -12.98
C ARG A 197 -31.63 10.23 -11.90
N ARG A 198 -31.75 9.08 -11.23
CA ARG A 198 -32.83 8.80 -10.28
C ARG A 198 -32.55 9.25 -8.86
N PHE A 199 -31.28 9.20 -8.42
CA PHE A 199 -30.91 9.49 -7.03
C PHE A 199 -30.06 10.77 -6.94
N TYR A 200 -28.95 10.82 -7.67
CA TYR A 200 -28.00 11.93 -7.56
C TYR A 200 -28.59 13.27 -8.06
N ARG A 201 -29.16 13.29 -9.27
CA ARG A 201 -29.72 14.52 -9.86
C ARG A 201 -30.81 15.18 -9.01
N PRO A 202 -31.87 14.48 -8.53
CA PRO A 202 -32.88 15.13 -7.68
C PRO A 202 -32.33 15.56 -6.33
N LEU A 203 -31.38 14.81 -5.75
CA LEU A 203 -30.70 15.21 -4.52
C LEU A 203 -29.88 16.49 -4.72
N LEU A 204 -29.14 16.58 -5.83
CA LEU A 204 -28.33 17.73 -6.19
C LEU A 204 -29.20 18.98 -6.40
N VAL A 205 -30.32 18.85 -7.12
CA VAL A 205 -31.25 19.97 -7.32
C VAL A 205 -31.79 20.45 -5.98
N ARG A 206 -32.24 19.55 -5.10
CA ARG A 206 -32.67 19.93 -3.74
C ARG A 206 -31.55 20.57 -2.92
N ALA A 207 -30.31 20.08 -3.04
CA ALA A 207 -29.17 20.64 -2.35
C ALA A 207 -28.84 22.07 -2.80
N LEU A 208 -29.05 22.37 -4.09
CA LEU A 208 -28.89 23.71 -4.67
C LEU A 208 -30.07 24.63 -4.30
N ASP A 209 -31.30 24.12 -4.31
CA ASP A 209 -32.50 24.88 -3.91
C ASP A 209 -32.41 25.31 -2.43
N TYR A 210 -31.95 24.41 -1.56
CA TYR A 210 -31.76 24.66 -0.13
C TYR A 210 -30.29 24.97 0.23
N ARG A 211 -29.64 25.88 -0.52
CA ARG A 211 -28.21 26.24 -0.33
C ARG A 211 -27.81 26.63 1.10
N LEU A 212 -28.72 27.27 1.85
CA LEU A 212 -28.45 27.66 3.24
C LEU A 212 -28.49 26.46 4.18
N LEU A 213 -29.39 25.50 3.92
CA LEU A 213 -29.47 24.26 4.69
C LEU A 213 -28.24 23.39 4.43
N THR A 214 -27.77 23.29 3.18
CA THR A 214 -26.55 22.52 2.87
C THR A 214 -25.32 23.12 3.52
N LEU A 215 -25.20 24.45 3.54
CA LEU A 215 -24.11 25.14 4.24
C LEU A 215 -24.22 24.95 5.77
N ALA A 216 -25.41 25.07 6.35
CA ALA A 216 -25.64 24.83 7.77
C ALA A 216 -25.33 23.39 8.18
N LEU A 217 -25.71 22.41 7.34
CA LEU A 217 -25.41 21.00 7.56
C LEU A 217 -23.90 20.74 7.48
N PHE A 218 -23.21 21.31 6.49
CA PHE A 218 -21.75 21.21 6.37
C PHE A 218 -21.05 21.77 7.60
N VAL A 219 -21.36 23.00 7.99
CA VAL A 219 -20.76 23.64 9.17
C VAL A 219 -21.10 22.88 10.45
N GLY A 220 -22.35 22.43 10.60
CA GLY A 220 -22.79 21.65 11.77
C GLY A 220 -22.06 20.33 11.89
N ILE A 221 -21.95 19.56 10.80
CA ILE A 221 -21.22 18.29 10.78
C ILE A 221 -19.73 18.52 11.04
N SER A 222 -19.12 19.52 10.40
CA SER A 222 -17.72 19.88 10.65
C SER A 222 -17.49 20.24 12.13
N PHE A 223 -18.38 21.01 12.73
CA PHE A 223 -18.29 21.38 14.14
C PHE A 223 -18.40 20.16 15.07
N VAL A 224 -19.34 19.25 14.80
CA VAL A 224 -19.50 18.00 15.56
C VAL A 224 -18.25 17.12 15.45
N LEU A 225 -17.73 16.93 14.24
CA LEU A 225 -16.53 16.12 14.01
C LEU A 225 -15.30 16.73 14.69
N SER A 226 -15.08 18.04 14.55
CA SER A 226 -14.00 18.74 15.22
C SER A 226 -14.14 18.65 16.74
N SER A 227 -15.32 18.94 17.29
CA SER A 227 -15.59 18.85 18.74
C SER A 227 -15.30 17.45 19.28
N PHE A 228 -15.68 16.40 18.54
CA PHE A 228 -15.43 15.02 18.95
C PHE A 228 -13.93 14.67 18.99
N VAL A 229 -13.13 15.16 18.04
CA VAL A 229 -11.67 14.98 18.04
C VAL A 229 -11.02 15.75 19.20
N PHE A 230 -11.42 17.00 19.45
CA PHE A 230 -10.89 17.82 20.54
C PHE A 230 -11.36 17.38 21.93
N SER A 231 -12.46 16.62 22.03
CA SER A 231 -12.98 16.09 23.30
C SER A 231 -12.04 15.07 23.98
N GLY A 232 -10.93 14.67 23.35
CA GLY A 232 -9.95 13.76 23.95
C GLY A 232 -10.40 12.30 24.07
N ARG A 233 -11.57 11.96 23.51
CA ARG A 233 -12.09 10.58 23.45
C ARG A 233 -11.35 9.72 22.42
N TYR A 234 -10.60 10.34 21.52
CA TYR A 234 -9.79 9.66 20.51
C TYR A 234 -8.38 9.40 21.05
N GLY A 235 -8.05 8.12 21.24
CA GLY A 235 -6.68 7.71 21.53
C GLY A 235 -5.80 7.87 20.29
N PHE A 236 -4.97 8.91 20.24
CA PHE A 236 -3.99 9.07 19.16
C PHE A 236 -2.74 8.24 19.43
N THR A 237 -2.57 7.15 18.69
CA THR A 237 -1.31 6.40 18.64
C THR A 237 -0.65 6.61 17.28
N PHE A 238 0.40 7.45 17.26
CA PHE A 238 1.10 7.84 16.02
C PHE A 238 1.65 6.65 15.21
N PHE A 239 2.01 5.55 15.88
CA PHE A 239 2.36 4.30 15.22
C PHE A 239 1.88 3.10 16.04
N PRO A 240 1.09 2.18 15.47
CA PRO A 240 0.70 0.95 16.15
C PRO A 240 1.93 0.06 16.36
N ARG A 241 1.92 -0.71 17.46
CA ARG A 241 2.97 -1.70 17.69
C ARG A 241 2.78 -2.86 16.72
N ILE A 242 3.68 -2.98 15.75
CA ILE A 242 3.73 -4.13 14.85
C ILE A 242 3.95 -5.38 15.71
N GLN A 243 3.11 -6.39 15.56
CA GLN A 243 3.27 -7.66 16.26
C GLN A 243 4.64 -8.24 15.93
N SER A 244 5.49 -8.36 16.95
CA SER A 244 6.81 -8.96 16.80
C SER A 244 6.72 -10.45 17.13
N GLU A 245 7.28 -11.28 16.27
CA GLU A 245 7.46 -12.70 16.53
C GLU A 245 8.55 -12.99 17.59
N ILE A 246 9.19 -11.94 18.13
CA ILE A 246 10.28 -12.04 19.10
C ILE A 246 9.87 -11.36 20.41
N ALA A 247 9.75 -12.16 21.47
CA ALA A 247 9.66 -11.63 22.83
C ALA A 247 11.07 -11.36 23.37
N ARG A 248 11.34 -10.11 23.77
CA ARG A 248 12.62 -9.72 24.39
C ARG A 248 12.41 -9.44 25.87
N VAL A 249 13.18 -10.12 26.72
CA VAL A 249 13.23 -9.88 28.16
C VAL A 249 14.61 -9.32 28.49
N THR A 250 14.65 -8.12 29.10
CA THR A 250 15.89 -7.49 29.56
C THR A 250 15.91 -7.50 31.08
N LEU A 251 16.90 -8.18 31.66
CA LEU A 251 17.13 -8.20 33.11
C LEU A 251 18.21 -7.17 33.44
N ALA A 252 17.86 -6.16 34.25
CA ALA A 252 18.82 -5.20 34.79
C ALA A 252 18.98 -5.45 36.30
N MET A 253 20.22 -5.62 36.76
CA MET A 253 20.56 -5.81 38.17
C MET A 253 21.34 -4.58 38.68
N PRO A 254 21.24 -4.23 39.98
CA PRO A 254 22.05 -3.16 40.57
C PRO A 254 23.56 -3.38 40.37
N ALA A 255 24.31 -2.29 40.25
CA ALA A 255 25.77 -2.33 40.16
C ALA A 255 26.37 -3.02 41.39
N GLY A 256 27.38 -3.88 41.18
CA GLY A 256 28.01 -4.67 42.24
C GLY A 256 27.35 -6.04 42.53
N THR A 257 26.24 -6.38 41.87
CA THR A 257 25.60 -7.70 42.04
C THR A 257 26.53 -8.83 41.56
N PRO A 258 26.79 -9.86 42.39
CA PRO A 258 27.60 -11.01 41.97
C PRO A 258 27.01 -11.71 40.75
N VAL A 259 27.88 -12.10 39.82
CA VAL A 259 27.52 -12.77 38.56
C VAL A 259 26.69 -14.04 38.78
N ALA A 260 26.92 -14.75 39.89
CA ALA A 260 26.18 -15.95 40.28
C ALA A 260 24.68 -15.67 40.52
N VAL A 261 24.36 -14.56 41.20
CA VAL A 261 22.98 -14.15 41.49
C VAL A 261 22.24 -13.81 40.20
N THR A 262 22.86 -13.01 39.33
CA THR A 262 22.30 -12.69 38.01
C THR A 262 22.08 -13.93 37.14
N ARG A 263 22.99 -14.92 37.23
CA ARG A 263 22.85 -16.20 36.52
C ARG A 263 21.64 -16.99 37.04
N GLY A 264 21.40 -17.01 38.34
CA GLY A 264 20.22 -17.66 38.95
C GLY A 264 18.90 -17.08 38.44
N HIS A 265 18.77 -15.75 38.42
CA HIS A 265 17.58 -15.09 37.88
C HIS A 265 17.41 -15.33 36.37
N MET A 266 18.50 -15.29 35.61
CA MET A 266 18.46 -15.60 34.17
C MET A 266 18.02 -17.05 33.91
N ALA A 267 18.52 -18.02 34.68
CA ALA A 267 18.11 -19.42 34.57
C ALA A 267 16.62 -19.61 34.90
N ARG A 268 16.10 -18.88 35.91
CA ARG A 268 14.67 -18.88 36.24
C ARG A 268 13.82 -18.35 35.07
N ILE A 269 14.22 -17.25 34.44
CA ILE A 269 13.51 -16.68 33.28
C ILE A 269 13.53 -17.66 32.10
N VAL A 270 14.67 -18.28 31.80
CA VAL A 270 14.77 -19.31 30.75
C VAL A 270 13.90 -20.53 31.07
N GLY A 271 13.85 -20.96 32.34
CA GLY A 271 12.99 -22.06 32.78
C GLY A 271 11.49 -21.74 32.66
N ILE A 272 11.09 -20.48 32.84
CA ILE A 272 9.72 -20.03 32.54
C ILE A 272 9.47 -20.04 31.04
N GLY A 273 10.43 -19.57 30.23
CA GLY A 273 10.35 -19.64 28.77
C GLY A 273 10.15 -21.06 28.24
N ARG A 274 10.87 -22.05 28.80
CA ARG A 274 10.70 -23.47 28.46
C ARG A 274 9.32 -24.00 28.86
N ARG A 275 8.81 -23.62 30.04
CA ARG A 275 7.44 -23.98 30.44
C ARG A 275 6.38 -23.41 29.50
N LEU A 276 6.58 -22.19 28.99
CA LEU A 276 5.71 -21.61 27.97
C LEU A 276 5.82 -22.34 26.63
N GLN A 277 7.03 -22.77 26.26
CA GLN A 277 7.30 -23.59 25.08
C GLN A 277 6.50 -24.90 25.09
N ASP A 278 6.45 -25.58 26.24
CA ASP A 278 5.70 -26.83 26.37
C ASP A 278 4.19 -26.62 26.45
N LYS A 279 3.74 -25.50 27.03
CA LYS A 279 2.31 -25.17 27.18
C LYS A 279 1.64 -24.76 25.86
N TYR A 280 2.34 -24.01 25.00
CA TYR A 280 1.79 -23.48 23.75
C TYR A 280 2.30 -24.29 22.55
N ARG A 281 1.68 -25.46 22.32
CA ARG A 281 1.89 -26.30 21.14
C ARG A 281 0.70 -26.17 20.17
N ASP A 282 1.01 -26.08 18.89
CA ASP A 282 0.02 -26.06 17.80
C ASP A 282 -0.66 -27.45 17.64
N ALA A 283 -1.76 -27.53 16.89
CA ALA A 283 -2.53 -28.76 16.65
C ALA A 283 -1.69 -29.91 16.04
N ALA A 284 -0.55 -29.59 15.43
CA ALA A 284 0.44 -30.53 14.91
C ALA A 284 1.58 -30.90 15.91
N GLY A 285 1.46 -30.53 17.19
CA GLY A 285 2.41 -30.87 18.26
C GLY A 285 3.70 -30.05 18.28
N LYS A 286 3.86 -29.07 17.38
CA LYS A 286 5.01 -28.15 17.34
C LYS A 286 4.81 -26.97 18.29
N SER A 287 5.83 -26.68 19.11
CA SER A 287 5.83 -25.51 19.99
C SER A 287 5.80 -24.21 19.19
N MET A 288 4.93 -23.28 19.61
CA MET A 288 4.85 -21.91 19.07
C MET A 288 6.11 -21.08 19.43
N VAL A 289 6.74 -21.37 20.56
CA VAL A 289 8.06 -20.81 20.91
C VAL A 289 9.13 -21.72 20.34
N ARG A 290 9.84 -21.28 19.30
CA ARG A 290 10.83 -22.14 18.61
C ARG A 290 12.18 -22.15 19.31
N ASP A 291 12.71 -20.96 19.61
CA ASP A 291 14.07 -20.81 20.15
C ASP A 291 14.10 -19.85 21.33
N ILE A 292 14.82 -20.23 22.38
CA ILE A 292 15.09 -19.39 23.55
C ILE A 292 16.59 -19.10 23.60
N PHE A 293 16.94 -17.82 23.57
CA PHE A 293 18.33 -17.38 23.59
C PHE A 293 18.58 -16.41 24.73
N ASN A 294 19.73 -16.56 25.39
CA ASN A 294 20.20 -15.62 26.38
C ASN A 294 21.60 -15.13 25.98
N SER A 295 21.86 -13.85 26.23
CA SER A 295 23.20 -13.28 26.13
C SER A 295 23.46 -12.39 27.32
N ARG A 296 24.74 -12.27 27.66
CA ARG A 296 25.22 -11.37 28.71
C ARG A 296 26.09 -10.31 28.06
N SER A 297 25.87 -9.05 28.41
CA SER A 297 26.83 -7.97 28.17
C SER A 297 27.26 -7.44 29.53
N ALA A 298 28.57 -7.38 29.78
CA ALA A 298 29.14 -6.83 30.99
C ALA A 298 29.86 -5.54 30.60
N GLY A 299 29.24 -4.39 30.89
CA GLY A 299 29.84 -3.08 30.66
C GLY A 299 28.79 -1.99 30.46
N PRO A 300 29.07 -0.75 30.90
CA PRO A 300 28.21 0.40 30.62
C PRO A 300 28.34 0.73 29.14
N GLY A 301 27.38 0.29 28.33
CA GLY A 301 27.22 0.68 26.92
C GLY A 301 28.41 0.33 26.01
N LYS A 302 28.23 -0.65 25.12
CA LYS A 302 29.17 -1.12 24.07
C LYS A 302 30.19 -2.17 24.55
N GLY A 303 29.72 -3.41 24.72
CA GLY A 303 30.57 -4.60 24.79
C GLY A 303 30.05 -5.68 23.84
N HIS A 304 30.92 -6.19 22.96
CA HIS A 304 30.60 -7.20 21.95
C HIS A 304 29.96 -8.45 22.60
N PRO A 305 28.84 -8.98 22.07
CA PRO A 305 28.19 -10.15 22.64
C PRO A 305 29.05 -11.41 22.45
N ILE A 306 29.30 -12.14 23.55
CA ILE A 306 29.85 -13.50 23.50
C ILE A 306 28.67 -14.47 23.35
N TRP A 307 28.69 -15.23 22.25
CA TRP A 307 27.60 -16.13 21.85
C TRP A 307 27.82 -17.53 22.42
N LYS A 308 26.89 -18.04 23.23
CA LYS A 308 26.81 -19.47 23.58
C LYS A 308 25.38 -19.97 23.43
N LYS A 309 25.20 -21.05 22.68
CA LYS A 309 23.92 -21.77 22.55
C LYS A 309 23.60 -22.44 23.87
N ALA A 310 22.38 -22.27 24.39
CA ALA A 310 21.90 -23.02 25.55
C ALA A 310 21.33 -24.36 25.09
N GLY A 311 22.20 -25.26 24.65
CA GLY A 311 21.83 -26.60 24.21
C GLY A 311 23.03 -27.29 23.58
N VAL A 312 23.47 -28.38 24.22
CA VAL A 312 24.62 -29.26 23.97
C VAL A 312 25.67 -29.06 25.07
N ASP A 313 25.52 -29.87 26.13
CA ASP A 313 26.58 -30.35 27.06
C ASP A 313 25.90 -30.90 28.33
N ALA A 314 25.13 -31.97 28.15
CA ALA A 314 24.59 -32.77 29.25
C ALA A 314 24.84 -34.28 29.04
N ARG A 315 25.89 -34.64 28.29
CA ARG A 315 26.40 -36.02 28.17
C ARG A 315 27.92 -36.00 27.95
N ALA A 316 28.66 -35.79 29.03
CA ALA A 316 30.08 -36.16 29.14
C ALA A 316 30.49 -36.09 30.62
N SER A 317 30.08 -37.10 31.40
CA SER A 317 30.65 -37.50 32.70
C SER A 317 29.77 -38.58 33.32
N ALA A 318 29.75 -39.75 32.67
CA ALA A 318 29.37 -41.02 33.26
C ALA A 318 29.96 -42.10 32.33
N GLY A 319 31.07 -42.69 32.76
CA GLY A 319 31.96 -43.54 31.97
C GLY A 319 33.39 -43.18 32.27
#